data_AF-A0A522NP32-F1
#
_entry.id   AF-A0A522NP32-F1
#
_cell.length_a   1.000
_cell.length_b   1.000
_cell.length_c   1.000
_cell.angle_alpha   90.00
_cell.angle_beta   90.00
_cell.angle_gamma   90.00
#
_symmetry.space_group_name_H-M   'P 1'
#
loop_
_entity.id
_entity.type
_entity.pdbx_description
1 polymer ?
#
loop_
_entity_poly.entity_id
_entity_poly.type
_entity_poly.pdbx_seq_one_letter_code
_entity_poly.pdbx_strand_id
1 'polypeptide(L)'
;MPLSGTANDTADAAQAWAQGEQVDWRADRMSDETAYYRADVSGLKRGDPATRTFDPLDDKEYTYATTRLDVARAIAARHTDYLVYRVLLNEPIEADPGAARDGVGEWFVRSPSGAVVGVVDEKAT
;
A
#
# COMPACT_ATOMS: atom_id res chain seq x y z
N MET A 1 -15.40 55.24 50.10
CA MET A 1 -15.41 53.81 49.74
C MET A 1 -16.78 53.50 49.12
N PRO A 2 -16.92 52.71 48.05
CA PRO A 2 -15.93 51.90 47.33
C PRO A 2 -15.53 52.46 45.95
N LEU A 3 -14.48 51.84 45.41
CA LEU A 3 -13.74 52.15 44.20
C LEU A 3 -14.49 51.66 42.94
N SER A 4 -14.70 52.53 41.95
CA SER A 4 -15.07 52.11 40.59
C SER A 4 -13.80 52.15 39.73
N GLY A 5 -13.44 50.97 39.22
CA GLY A 5 -12.17 50.70 38.54
C GLY A 5 -11.97 51.54 37.28
N THR A 6 -10.82 52.20 37.25
CA THR A 6 -10.16 52.73 36.06
C THR A 6 -9.15 51.70 35.53
N ALA A 7 -8.93 51.76 34.21
CA ALA A 7 -7.70 51.33 33.52
C ALA A 7 -7.53 49.81 33.37
N ASN A 8 -6.86 49.26 32.37
CA ASN A 8 -6.04 49.83 31.30
C ASN A 8 -5.83 48.74 30.24
N ASP A 9 -5.33 49.19 29.09
CA ASP A 9 -4.79 48.40 27.98
C ASP A 9 -3.83 47.26 28.32
N THR A 10 -3.64 46.43 27.28
CA THR A 10 -2.48 45.60 26.86
C THR A 10 -2.33 44.15 27.32
N ALA A 11 -2.01 43.33 26.29
CA ALA A 11 -1.18 42.11 26.24
C ALA A 11 -1.87 40.74 26.07
N ASP A 12 -1.71 40.21 24.86
CA ASP A 12 -1.08 38.92 24.51
C ASP A 12 -1.61 37.56 25.03
N ALA A 13 -1.56 36.62 24.08
CA ALA A 13 -1.49 35.17 24.20
C ALA A 13 -2.68 34.34 24.76
N ALA A 14 -3.17 33.45 23.87
CA ALA A 14 -3.34 31.99 24.07
C ALA A 14 -4.76 31.40 23.89
N GLN A 15 -4.80 30.34 23.03
CA GLN A 15 -5.75 29.21 23.02
C GLN A 15 -7.19 29.53 22.53
N ALA A 16 -7.94 28.72 21.76
CA ALA A 16 -7.80 27.32 21.36
C ALA A 16 -8.92 26.89 20.35
N TRP A 17 -8.54 26.17 19.28
CA TRP A 17 -9.18 24.96 18.70
C TRP A 17 -10.36 25.03 17.69
N ALA A 18 -10.35 24.02 16.79
CA ALA A 18 -11.31 23.60 15.73
C ALA A 18 -11.16 24.30 14.35
N GLN A 19 -10.41 23.75 13.37
CA GLN A 19 -10.76 22.69 12.39
C GLN A 19 -12.02 22.97 11.55
N GLY A 20 -11.86 22.96 10.22
CA GLY A 20 -12.96 23.01 9.25
C GLY A 20 -12.51 23.15 7.79
N GLU A 21 -11.93 22.08 7.25
CA GLU A 21 -12.25 21.52 5.92
C GLU A 21 -12.36 22.48 4.72
N GLN A 22 -11.25 22.64 3.99
CA GLN A 22 -11.29 22.85 2.53
C GLN A 22 -10.25 21.94 1.88
N VAL A 23 -10.62 20.67 1.75
CA VAL A 23 -9.99 19.76 0.80
C VAL A 23 -11.10 19.36 -0.16
N ASP A 24 -10.75 19.27 -1.45
CA ASP A 24 -11.42 18.44 -2.47
C ASP A 24 -11.96 19.18 -3.70
N TRP A 25 -11.04 19.51 -4.61
CA TRP A 25 -11.31 19.50 -6.06
C TRP A 25 -10.06 19.20 -6.90
N ARG A 26 -8.95 18.79 -6.27
CA ARG A 26 -7.72 18.33 -6.94
C ARG A 26 -7.50 16.82 -6.81
N ALA A 27 -8.38 16.10 -6.10
CA ALA A 27 -8.29 14.65 -5.95
C ALA A 27 -8.74 13.89 -7.22
N ASP A 28 -9.47 14.53 -8.13
CA ASP A 28 -9.97 13.92 -9.37
C ASP A 28 -8.91 13.78 -10.48
N ARG A 29 -7.62 13.99 -10.14
CA ARG A 29 -6.48 13.91 -11.06
C ARG A 29 -5.29 13.09 -10.52
N MET A 30 -5.55 12.14 -9.62
CA MET A 30 -4.66 11.01 -9.36
C MET A 30 -5.21 9.79 -10.12
N SER A 31 -4.93 9.79 -11.42
CA SER A 31 -5.17 8.69 -12.35
C SER A 31 -4.72 7.33 -11.80
N ASP A 32 -5.62 6.33 -11.87
CA ASP A 32 -5.38 4.88 -11.85
C ASP A 32 -3.97 4.44 -11.40
N GLU A 33 -3.70 4.46 -10.10
CA GLU A 33 -2.48 3.84 -9.57
C GLU A 33 -2.69 2.32 -9.68
N THR A 34 -2.06 1.68 -10.68
CA THR A 34 -2.17 0.24 -10.95
C THR A 34 -2.05 -0.55 -9.64
N ALA A 35 -3.11 -1.29 -9.30
CA ALA A 35 -3.10 -2.11 -8.10
C ALA A 35 -2.32 -3.40 -8.33
N TYR A 36 -1.38 -3.70 -7.43
CA TYR A 36 -0.64 -4.95 -7.43
C TYR A 36 -1.08 -5.83 -6.25
N TYR A 37 -1.26 -7.11 -6.54
CA TYR A 37 -1.71 -8.12 -5.60
C TYR A 37 -0.70 -9.24 -5.52
N ARG A 38 -0.56 -9.79 -4.32
CA ARG A 38 0.32 -10.92 -4.07
C ARG A 38 -0.30 -11.91 -3.10
N ALA A 39 -0.21 -13.18 -3.46
CA ALA A 39 -0.33 -14.27 -2.49
C ALA A 39 0.99 -14.39 -1.73
N ASP A 40 0.96 -14.11 -0.44
CA ASP A 40 2.16 -14.10 0.41
C ASP A 40 1.87 -14.81 1.74
N VAL A 41 2.93 -15.13 2.49
CA VAL A 41 2.82 -15.77 3.81
C VAL A 41 1.91 -14.97 4.72
N SER A 42 1.03 -15.67 5.42
CA SER A 42 0.09 -15.05 6.36
C SER A 42 0.82 -14.37 7.53
N GLY A 43 0.19 -13.34 8.08
CA GLY A 43 0.69 -12.59 9.25
C GLY A 43 1.44 -11.31 8.93
N LEU A 44 1.64 -10.97 7.65
CA LEU A 44 2.21 -9.68 7.26
C LEU A 44 1.23 -8.53 7.57
N LYS A 45 1.78 -7.42 8.05
CA LYS A 45 1.07 -6.19 8.38
C LYS A 45 1.34 -5.11 7.33
N ARG A 46 0.49 -4.09 7.32
CA ARG A 46 0.74 -2.89 6.50
C ARG A 46 2.11 -2.29 6.83
N GLY A 47 2.91 -2.04 5.81
CA GLY A 47 4.28 -1.54 5.91
C GLY A 47 5.35 -2.63 5.95
N ASP A 48 4.97 -3.89 6.22
CA ASP A 48 5.95 -4.99 6.19
C ASP A 48 6.47 -5.22 4.77
N PRO A 49 7.75 -5.62 4.63
CA PRO A 49 8.28 -5.99 3.34
C PRO A 49 7.53 -7.21 2.81
N ALA A 50 7.08 -7.12 1.57
CA ALA A 50 6.58 -8.29 0.87
C ALA A 50 7.76 -9.25 0.63
N THR A 51 7.54 -10.56 0.74
CA THR A 51 8.57 -11.60 0.56
C THR A 51 9.40 -11.38 -0.73
N ARG A 52 10.67 -11.74 -0.73
CA ARG A 52 11.45 -11.74 -1.98
C ARG A 52 11.73 -13.18 -2.38
N THR A 53 11.65 -13.44 -3.67
CA THR A 53 11.83 -14.77 -4.25
C THR A 53 12.99 -14.71 -5.21
N PHE A 54 13.90 -15.67 -5.08
CA PHE A 54 15.06 -15.81 -5.94
C PHE A 54 14.66 -16.16 -7.38
N ASP A 55 15.18 -15.41 -8.35
CA ASP A 55 15.02 -15.62 -9.78
C ASP A 55 16.31 -16.26 -10.34
N PRO A 56 16.24 -17.51 -10.83
CA PRO A 56 17.42 -18.21 -11.36
C PRO A 56 17.86 -17.68 -12.74
N LEU A 57 17.10 -16.79 -13.39
CA LEU A 57 17.47 -16.25 -14.71
C LEU A 57 18.56 -15.19 -14.63
N ASP A 58 18.62 -14.43 -13.53
CA ASP A 58 19.57 -13.32 -13.35
C ASP A 58 20.24 -13.30 -11.96
N ASP A 59 20.07 -14.37 -11.18
CA ASP A 59 20.66 -14.60 -9.86
C ASP A 59 20.33 -13.51 -8.82
N LYS A 60 19.13 -12.91 -8.92
CA LYS A 60 18.65 -11.86 -8.00
C LYS A 60 17.34 -12.24 -7.34
N GLU A 61 16.98 -11.53 -6.29
CA GLU A 61 15.67 -11.71 -5.65
C GLU A 61 14.73 -10.55 -5.98
N TYR A 62 13.48 -10.89 -6.25
CA TYR A 62 12.42 -9.94 -6.59
C TYR A 62 11.18 -10.19 -5.76
N THR A 63 10.37 -9.13 -5.60
CA THR A 63 8.98 -9.25 -5.21
C THR A 63 8.15 -9.44 -6.47
N TYR A 64 7.48 -10.59 -6.58
CA TYR A 64 6.54 -10.87 -7.66
C TYR A 64 5.14 -10.49 -7.23
N ALA A 65 4.39 -9.91 -8.15
CA ALA A 65 2.99 -9.58 -7.96
C ALA A 65 2.22 -9.73 -9.26
N THR A 66 0.90 -9.68 -9.16
CA THR A 66 0.00 -9.67 -10.30
C THR A 66 -0.91 -8.45 -10.26
N THR A 67 -1.29 -7.93 -11.42
CA THR A 67 -2.33 -6.90 -11.55
C THR A 67 -3.75 -7.47 -11.39
N ARG A 68 -3.88 -8.80 -11.25
CA ARG A 68 -5.15 -9.53 -11.22
C ARG A 68 -5.43 -10.17 -9.85
N LEU A 69 -6.45 -9.67 -9.15
CA LEU A 69 -6.84 -10.19 -7.84
C LEU A 69 -7.30 -11.65 -7.88
N ASP A 70 -8.03 -12.06 -8.92
CA ASP A 70 -8.49 -13.45 -9.10
C ASP A 70 -7.32 -14.43 -9.26
N VAL A 71 -6.26 -14.01 -9.96
CA VAL A 71 -5.01 -14.78 -10.08
C VAL A 71 -4.32 -14.91 -8.72
N ALA A 72 -4.18 -13.80 -7.97
CA ALA A 72 -3.59 -13.84 -6.63
C ALA A 72 -4.37 -14.78 -5.69
N ARG A 73 -5.72 -14.76 -5.75
CA ARG A 73 -6.57 -15.70 -5.02
C ARG A 73 -6.36 -17.15 -5.42
N ALA A 74 -6.28 -17.43 -6.73
CA ALA A 74 -6.06 -18.78 -7.22
C ALA A 74 -4.69 -19.34 -6.78
N ILE A 75 -3.66 -18.48 -6.67
CA ILE A 75 -2.36 -18.86 -6.10
C ILE A 75 -2.51 -19.10 -4.60
N ALA A 76 -3.07 -18.16 -3.83
CA ALA A 76 -3.24 -18.31 -2.39
C ALA A 76 -4.07 -19.55 -2.00
N ALA A 77 -5.06 -19.95 -2.81
CA ALA A 77 -5.87 -21.15 -2.56
C ALA A 77 -5.05 -22.46 -2.62
N ARG A 78 -3.89 -22.47 -3.29
CA ARG A 78 -2.99 -23.64 -3.37
C ARG A 78 -2.07 -23.76 -2.16
N HIS A 79 -1.99 -22.73 -1.32
CA HIS A 79 -1.10 -22.65 -0.17
C HIS A 79 -1.93 -22.46 1.12
N THR A 80 -1.78 -23.36 2.09
CA THR A 80 -2.58 -23.32 3.33
C THR A 80 -2.30 -22.07 4.16
N ASP A 81 -1.07 -21.61 4.12
CA ASP A 81 -0.46 -20.54 4.91
C ASP A 81 -0.46 -19.17 4.22
N TYR A 82 -1.01 -19.05 3.00
CA TYR A 82 -1.00 -17.79 2.25
C TYR A 82 -2.31 -17.00 2.40
N LEU A 83 -2.16 -15.68 2.39
CA LEU A 83 -3.25 -14.70 2.24
C LEU A 83 -2.96 -13.80 1.02
N VAL A 84 -3.99 -13.07 0.57
CA VAL A 84 -3.84 -12.11 -0.53
C VAL A 84 -3.65 -10.71 0.02
N TYR A 85 -2.55 -10.08 -0.35
CA TYR A 85 -2.18 -8.72 0.02
C TYR A 85 -2.22 -7.80 -1.19
N ARG A 86 -2.62 -6.54 -0.96
CA ARG A 86 -2.29 -5.44 -1.87
C ARG A 86 -0.89 -4.97 -1.52
N VAL A 87 -0.04 -4.78 -2.51
CA VAL A 87 1.35 -4.37 -2.33
C VAL A 87 1.66 -3.11 -3.13
N LEU A 88 2.56 -2.28 -2.62
CA LEU A 88 3.29 -1.27 -3.39
C LEU A 88 4.59 -1.91 -3.86
N LEU A 89 4.96 -1.65 -5.11
CA LEU A 89 6.20 -2.12 -5.70
C LEU A 89 7.13 -0.94 -5.95
N ASN A 90 8.42 -1.12 -5.67
CA ASN A 90 9.43 -0.12 -5.94
C ASN A 90 9.87 -0.18 -7.41
N GLU A 91 10.18 0.95 -8.02
CA GLU A 91 10.70 0.96 -9.38
C GLU A 91 12.15 0.41 -9.46
N PRO A 92 12.55 -0.23 -10.58
CA PRO A 92 11.73 -0.51 -11.76
C PRO A 92 10.73 -1.66 -11.53
N ILE A 93 9.55 -1.53 -12.14
CA ILE A 93 8.56 -2.60 -12.23
C ILE A 93 8.67 -3.19 -13.64
N GLU A 94 9.00 -4.47 -13.73
CA GLU A 94 9.24 -5.17 -14.99
C GLU A 94 8.17 -6.26 -15.16
N ALA A 95 7.78 -6.57 -16.40
CA ALA A 95 7.01 -7.77 -16.67
C ALA A 95 7.81 -9.01 -16.25
N ASP A 96 7.15 -10.00 -15.64
CA ASP A 96 7.82 -11.24 -15.23
C ASP A 96 8.27 -12.04 -16.47
N PRO A 97 9.59 -12.26 -16.67
CA PRO A 97 10.09 -13.05 -17.79
C PRO A 97 9.62 -14.51 -17.75
N GLY A 98 9.34 -15.05 -16.56
CA GLY A 98 8.80 -16.40 -16.38
C GLY A 98 7.38 -16.52 -16.93
N ALA A 99 6.48 -15.64 -16.49
CA ALA A 99 5.09 -15.61 -16.94
C ALA A 99 4.92 -15.29 -18.44
N ALA A 100 5.85 -14.54 -19.04
CA ALA A 100 5.82 -14.24 -20.48
C ALA A 100 5.94 -15.52 -21.33
N ARG A 101 6.64 -16.55 -20.84
CA ARG A 101 6.81 -17.83 -21.56
C ARG A 101 5.52 -18.65 -21.62
N ASP A 102 4.62 -18.42 -20.66
CA ASP A 102 3.34 -19.12 -20.54
C ASP A 102 2.15 -18.33 -21.12
N GLY A 103 2.42 -17.19 -21.79
CA GLY A 103 1.38 -16.36 -22.42
C GLY A 103 0.54 -15.54 -21.43
N VAL A 104 0.98 -15.43 -20.17
CA VAL A 104 0.30 -14.65 -19.10
C VAL A 104 1.18 -13.51 -18.57
N GLY A 105 2.28 -13.18 -19.25
CA GLY A 105 3.26 -12.17 -18.83
C GLY A 105 2.70 -10.78 -18.64
N GLU A 106 1.57 -10.45 -19.27
CA GLU A 106 0.90 -9.16 -19.11
C GLU A 106 0.28 -8.98 -17.70
N TRP A 107 0.09 -10.08 -16.96
CA TRP A 107 -0.57 -10.05 -15.65
C TRP A 107 0.41 -10.12 -14.49
N PHE A 108 1.65 -10.50 -14.75
CA PHE A 108 2.66 -10.72 -13.71
C PHE A 108 3.81 -9.75 -13.89
N VAL A 109 4.22 -9.16 -12.78
CA VAL A 109 5.33 -8.23 -12.70
C VAL A 109 6.29 -8.65 -11.61
N ARG A 110 7.52 -8.17 -11.72
CA ARG A 110 8.55 -8.27 -10.70
C ARG A 110 9.14 -6.90 -10.42
N SER A 111 9.56 -6.70 -9.18
CA SER A 111 10.20 -5.48 -8.71
C SER A 111 11.31 -5.84 -7.72
N PRO A 112 12.39 -5.03 -7.57
CA PRO A 112 13.44 -5.32 -6.59
C PRO A 112 12.92 -5.53 -5.17
N SER A 113 11.84 -4.83 -4.80
CA SER A 113 11.21 -4.93 -3.49
C SER A 113 9.81 -4.33 -3.49
N GLY A 114 8.98 -4.74 -2.55
CA GLY A 114 7.67 -4.15 -2.31
C GLY A 114 7.29 -4.17 -0.84
N ALA A 115 6.22 -3.46 -0.51
CA ALA A 115 5.68 -3.38 0.84
C ALA A 115 4.17 -3.63 0.85
N VAL A 116 3.68 -4.28 1.90
CA VAL A 116 2.27 -4.55 2.09
C VAL A 116 1.52 -3.26 2.37
N VAL A 117 0.44 -3.02 1.63
CA VAL A 117 -0.48 -1.89 1.85
C VAL A 117 -1.66 -2.31 2.71
N GLY A 118 -2.12 -3.55 2.55
CA GLY A 118 -3.22 -4.11 3.32
C GLY A 118 -3.56 -5.53 2.88
N VAL A 119 -4.34 -6.21 3.71
CA VAL A 119 -4.90 -7.53 3.41
C VAL A 119 -6.16 -7.33 2.58
N VAL A 120 -6.28 -8.09 1.49
CA VAL A 120 -7.45 -8.06 0.59
C VAL A 120 -8.36 -9.24 0.84
N ASP A 121 -7.80 -10.38 1.26
CA ASP A 121 -8.56 -11.58 1.55
C ASP A 121 -7.98 -12.27 2.79
N GLU A 122 -8.68 -12.13 3.92
CA GLU A 122 -8.48 -12.96 5.10
C GLU A 122 -9.33 -14.20 4.90
N LYS A 123 -8.72 -15.40 4.83
CA LYS A 123 -9.51 -16.64 4.81
C LYS A 123 -10.45 -16.61 6.01
N ALA A 124 -11.76 -16.60 5.76
CA ALA A 124 -12.76 -16.73 6.81
C ALA A 124 -12.46 -18.05 7.54
N THR A 125 -12.13 -17.94 8.83
CA THR A 125 -11.84 -19.09 9.69
C THR A 125 -13.13 -19.83 10.01
#